data_AF-A0A0F9WIY9-F1
#
_entry.id   AF-A0A0F9WIY9-F1
#
_cell.length_a   1.000
_cell.length_b   1.000
_cell.length_c   1.000
_cell.angle_alpha   90.00
_cell.angle_beta   90.00
_cell.angle_gamma   90.00
#
_symmetry.space_group_name_H-M   'P 1'
#
loop_
_entity.id
_entity.type
_entity.pdbx_description
1 polymer ?
#
loop_
_entity_poly.entity_id
_entity_poly.type
_entity_poly.pdbx_seq_one_letter_code
_entity_poly.pdbx_strand_id
1 'polypeptide(L)'
;MSDNIKTYVRVKPGTDNAEFIIKGNSVRINDKLMKFDKVFVECSQKELFDSISEDILVCSVQGYNCTIFAYGQTGSGKTFTIQGKENNPGLVQRCLCFLYNLNMEVELSFIEIYNENMIDLLDDKKILNIREDPFKSVTIDNLTIVKPKDYESSLLYYETGIKTRKTKSTDMNLESSRSHSIFTLYIKNKTNNICKESKLSFVDLAGSERLKNLEIENVKIKETANINKSLFCLGQIIYKLSEDKNKHIGYRDSKLTFLLKDSLGGNSKLRVVGNVCLEQKSDTINTLNFLCRLKMINNVAFINSNMSENIPDLLNQLKTLDQENQKLKTKIALFETGNRKIEREGVDDFNINILKLKESMREVLQYFSELEELKQEISLCEYNLRQNKILECDKAYKELIDQRTEEYKKMFNY
;
A
#
# COMPACT_ATOMS: atom_id res chain seq x y z
N MET A 1 8.04 -11.64 4.32
CA MET A 1 7.67 -11.11 5.64
C MET A 1 6.42 -10.26 5.46
N SER A 2 5.33 -10.56 6.17
CA SER A 2 4.16 -9.68 6.24
C SER A 2 4.58 -8.35 6.85
N ASP A 3 4.25 -7.24 6.21
CA ASP A 3 4.43 -5.92 6.82
C ASP A 3 3.09 -5.44 7.36
N ASN A 4 3.05 -5.17 8.65
CA ASN A 4 1.83 -4.73 9.31
C ASN A 4 1.58 -3.24 9.00
N ILE A 5 0.31 -2.88 8.89
CA ILE A 5 -0.07 -1.47 8.80
C ILE A 5 0.42 -0.75 10.06
N LYS A 6 1.22 0.32 9.89
CA LYS A 6 1.59 1.18 11.03
C LYS A 6 0.56 2.28 11.23
N THR A 7 0.24 2.52 12.49
CA THR A 7 -0.82 3.42 12.94
C THR A 7 -0.25 4.46 13.88
N TYR A 8 -0.55 5.72 13.59
CA TYR A 8 -0.12 6.88 14.34
C TYR A 8 -1.34 7.63 14.85
N VAL A 9 -1.29 8.13 16.08
CA VAL A 9 -2.33 9.01 16.61
C VAL A 9 -1.77 10.41 16.67
N ARG A 10 -2.47 11.39 16.10
CA ARG A 10 -2.13 12.80 16.23
C ARG A 10 -3.23 13.53 16.98
N VAL A 11 -2.93 13.94 18.20
CA VAL A 11 -3.83 14.75 19.03
C VAL A 11 -3.79 16.19 18.55
N LYS A 12 -4.96 16.78 18.35
CA LYS A 12 -5.09 18.19 18.00
C LYS A 12 -4.55 19.06 19.15
N PRO A 13 -3.63 20.00 18.86
CA PRO A 13 -3.12 20.93 19.86
C PRO A 13 -4.20 21.67 20.62
N GLY A 14 -3.98 21.90 21.91
CA GLY A 14 -4.88 22.63 22.80
C GLY A 14 -6.17 21.89 23.17
N THR A 15 -6.31 20.62 22.80
CA THR A 15 -7.44 19.78 23.24
C THR A 15 -7.00 18.95 24.43
N ASP A 16 -7.79 18.96 25.50
CA ASP A 16 -7.54 18.16 26.69
C ASP A 16 -8.84 17.51 27.18
N ASN A 17 -8.71 16.31 27.74
CA ASN A 17 -9.79 15.59 28.38
C ASN A 17 -9.17 14.55 29.33
N ALA A 18 -9.39 14.75 30.63
CA ALA A 18 -8.79 13.94 31.70
C ALA A 18 -9.11 12.43 31.62
N GLU A 19 -10.14 12.04 30.88
CA GLU A 19 -10.46 10.62 30.67
C GLU A 19 -9.49 9.90 29.72
N PHE A 20 -8.83 10.65 28.82
CA PHE A 20 -7.84 10.10 27.90
C PHE A 20 -6.45 10.18 28.51
N ILE A 21 -5.97 9.06 29.03
CA ILE A 21 -4.63 8.97 29.63
C ILE A 21 -3.64 8.55 28.54
N ILE A 22 -2.81 9.49 28.08
CA ILE A 22 -1.76 9.24 27.08
C ILE A 22 -0.44 8.96 27.80
N LYS A 23 0.17 7.79 27.53
CA LYS A 23 1.48 7.41 28.07
C LYS A 23 2.32 6.75 26.99
N GLY A 24 3.39 7.42 26.57
CA GLY A 24 4.22 6.98 25.44
C GLY A 24 3.36 6.75 24.19
N ASN A 25 3.51 5.56 23.57
CA ASN A 25 2.75 5.20 22.37
C ASN A 25 1.39 4.54 22.65
N SER A 26 0.83 4.78 23.85
CA SER A 26 -0.46 4.19 24.26
C SER A 26 -1.46 5.26 24.71
N VAL A 27 -2.73 5.01 24.41
CA VAL A 27 -3.87 5.80 24.90
C VAL A 27 -4.77 4.89 25.72
N ARG A 28 -5.09 5.28 26.96
CA ARG A 28 -6.04 4.57 27.82
C ARG A 28 -7.32 5.40 27.98
N ILE A 29 -8.47 4.75 27.78
CA ILE A 29 -9.80 5.33 28.03
C ILE A 29 -10.77 4.22 28.47
N ASN A 30 -11.63 4.49 29.47
CA ASN A 30 -12.60 3.53 30.02
C ASN A 30 -11.96 2.15 30.31
N ASP A 31 -10.80 2.14 30.98
CA ASP A 31 -9.98 0.95 31.27
C ASP A 31 -9.44 0.15 30.07
N LYS A 32 -9.74 0.58 28.85
CA LYS A 32 -9.17 0.00 27.63
C LYS A 32 -7.83 0.67 27.30
N LEU A 33 -6.76 -0.12 27.30
CA LEU A 33 -5.44 0.30 26.82
C LEU A 33 -5.30 0.03 25.32
N MET A 34 -4.97 1.06 24.54
CA MET A 34 -4.82 0.99 23.09
C MET A 34 -3.39 1.38 22.72
N LYS A 35 -2.69 0.52 21.98
CA LYS A 35 -1.29 0.71 21.60
C LYS A 35 -1.16 1.05 20.12
N PHE A 36 -0.36 2.07 19.82
CA PHE A 36 -0.09 2.54 18.47
C PHE A 36 1.42 2.52 18.18
N ASP A 37 1.81 2.77 16.94
CA ASP A 37 3.22 2.84 16.56
C ASP A 37 3.84 4.14 17.07
N LYS A 38 3.06 5.24 17.08
CA LYS A 38 3.39 6.46 17.83
C LYS A 38 2.14 7.27 18.17
N VAL A 39 2.19 7.97 19.30
CA VAL A 39 1.17 8.95 19.69
C VAL A 39 1.83 10.32 19.79
N PHE A 40 1.30 11.28 19.04
CA PHE A 40 1.80 12.64 18.95
C PHE A 40 0.87 13.58 19.71
N VAL A 41 1.42 14.29 20.69
CA VAL A 41 0.76 15.33 21.49
C VAL A 41 1.55 16.62 21.29
N GLU A 42 0.87 17.74 20.98
CA GLU A 42 1.52 19.04 20.72
C GLU A 42 2.65 18.99 19.66
N CYS A 43 2.53 18.07 18.69
CA CYS A 43 3.59 17.76 17.73
C CYS A 43 3.60 18.70 16.52
N SER A 44 4.81 19.14 16.14
CA SER A 44 5.05 19.96 14.96
C SER A 44 4.89 19.17 13.66
N GLN A 45 4.68 19.85 12.52
CA GLN A 45 4.63 19.19 11.21
C GLN A 45 5.95 18.50 10.85
N LYS A 46 7.08 19.09 11.29
CA LYS A 46 8.41 18.53 11.05
C LYS A 46 8.59 17.22 11.82
N GLU A 47 8.29 17.23 13.11
CA GLU A 47 8.40 16.02 13.95
C GLU A 47 7.50 14.88 13.46
N LEU A 48 6.27 15.21 13.05
CA LEU A 48 5.36 14.24 12.44
C LEU A 48 5.96 13.67 11.15
N PHE A 49 6.48 14.54 10.28
CA PHE A 49 7.13 14.14 9.03
C PHE A 49 8.31 13.23 9.31
N ASP A 50 9.29 13.65 10.13
CA ASP A 50 10.51 12.90 10.43
C ASP A 50 10.18 11.48 10.92
N SER A 51 9.13 11.35 11.74
CA SER A 51 8.71 10.06 12.29
C SER A 51 7.93 9.16 11.32
N ILE A 52 7.26 9.70 10.30
CA ILE A 52 6.49 8.92 9.31
C ILE A 52 7.34 8.65 8.07
N SER A 53 8.20 9.60 7.71
CA SER A 53 8.93 9.67 6.44
C SER A 53 10.09 8.67 6.37
N GLU A 54 10.74 8.39 7.50
CA GLU A 54 11.94 7.54 7.59
C GLU A 54 11.77 6.21 6.86
N ASP A 55 10.69 5.48 7.11
CA ASP A 55 10.45 4.20 6.44
C ASP A 55 9.80 4.36 5.05
N ILE A 56 8.81 5.26 4.94
CA ILE A 56 7.92 5.25 3.78
C ILE A 56 8.58 5.85 2.54
N LEU A 57 9.41 6.88 2.71
CA LEU A 57 10.16 7.46 1.59
C LEU A 57 11.26 6.51 1.12
N VAL A 58 11.95 5.84 2.04
CA VAL A 58 12.94 4.80 1.69
C VAL A 58 12.27 3.66 0.93
N CYS A 59 11.13 3.15 1.43
CA CYS A 59 10.36 2.12 0.73
C CYS A 59 9.92 2.59 -0.67
N SER A 60 9.43 3.81 -0.78
CA SER A 60 8.99 4.39 -2.06
C SER A 60 10.15 4.46 -3.06
N VAL A 61 11.31 4.97 -2.65
CA VAL A 61 12.51 5.06 -3.52
C VAL A 61 13.04 3.67 -3.92
N GLN A 62 12.87 2.67 -3.04
CA GLN A 62 13.22 1.27 -3.32
C GLN A 62 12.24 0.57 -4.28
N GLY A 63 11.11 1.19 -4.62
CA GLY A 63 10.12 0.64 -5.56
C GLY A 63 8.90 -0.02 -4.91
N TYR A 64 8.68 0.14 -3.59
CA TYR A 64 7.43 -0.30 -2.95
C TYR A 64 6.33 0.74 -3.15
N ASN A 65 5.12 0.28 -3.47
CA ASN A 65 3.94 1.14 -3.33
C ASN A 65 3.74 1.49 -1.86
N CYS A 66 3.36 2.73 -1.60
CA CYS A 66 3.24 3.32 -0.29
C CYS A 66 2.02 4.21 -0.22
N THR A 67 1.32 4.17 0.91
CA THR A 67 0.12 4.96 1.12
C THR A 67 0.11 5.57 2.51
N ILE A 68 -0.24 6.85 2.62
CA ILE A 68 -0.43 7.58 3.87
C ILE A 68 -1.89 8.03 3.95
N PHE A 69 -2.60 7.59 4.99
CA PHE A 69 -3.96 8.02 5.30
C PHE A 69 -3.97 9.07 6.40
N ALA A 70 -4.78 10.11 6.25
CA ALA A 70 -5.28 10.90 7.35
C ALA A 70 -6.77 10.56 7.59
N TYR A 71 -7.09 10.13 8.81
CA TYR A 71 -8.43 9.68 9.20
C TYR A 71 -8.86 10.31 10.53
N GLY A 72 -10.16 10.53 10.70
CA GLY A 72 -10.75 11.09 11.90
C GLY A 72 -11.90 12.02 11.58
N GLN A 73 -12.52 12.57 12.62
CA GLN A 73 -13.65 13.50 12.50
C GLN A 73 -13.27 14.81 11.79
N THR A 74 -14.27 15.56 11.35
CA THR A 74 -14.11 16.93 10.89
C THR A 74 -13.51 17.81 11.98
N GLY A 75 -12.59 18.69 11.56
CA GLY A 75 -11.89 19.61 12.46
C GLY A 75 -10.79 18.99 13.33
N SER A 76 -10.50 17.68 13.25
CA SER A 76 -9.40 17.05 14.01
C SER A 76 -8.00 17.27 13.43
N GLY A 77 -7.90 17.77 12.20
CA GLY A 77 -6.61 18.13 11.58
C GLY A 77 -6.09 17.17 10.49
N LYS A 78 -6.98 16.42 9.82
CA LYS A 78 -6.62 15.58 8.66
C LYS A 78 -5.94 16.35 7.53
N THR A 79 -6.63 17.36 6.98
CA THR A 79 -6.08 18.25 5.95
C THR A 79 -4.85 19.02 6.45
N PHE A 80 -4.84 19.46 7.72
CA PHE A 80 -3.64 20.07 8.30
C PHE A 80 -2.45 19.10 8.32
N THR A 81 -2.67 17.80 8.50
CA THR A 81 -1.61 16.79 8.47
C THR A 81 -1.06 16.57 7.06
N ILE A 82 -1.95 16.40 6.07
CA ILE A 82 -1.54 16.12 4.69
C ILE A 82 -0.97 17.37 4.00
N GLN A 83 -1.72 18.48 4.06
CA GLN A 83 -1.42 19.73 3.35
C GLN A 83 -0.66 20.75 4.22
N GLY A 84 -1.02 20.88 5.50
CA GLY A 84 -0.47 21.93 6.36
C GLY A 84 -0.93 23.34 5.99
N LYS A 85 -0.09 24.33 6.33
CA LYS A 85 -0.26 25.76 6.01
C LYS A 85 0.99 26.25 5.26
N GLU A 86 0.93 27.40 4.59
CA GLU A 86 2.07 27.99 3.87
C GLU A 86 3.33 28.06 4.73
N ASN A 87 3.24 28.66 5.92
CA ASN A 87 4.36 28.76 6.86
C ASN A 87 4.60 27.49 7.70
N ASN A 88 3.80 26.44 7.51
CA ASN A 88 3.89 25.19 8.26
C ASN A 88 3.49 24.00 7.37
N PRO A 89 4.32 23.64 6.38
CA PRO A 89 3.98 22.68 5.33
C PRO A 89 3.71 21.29 5.93
N GLY A 90 2.76 20.58 5.33
CA GLY A 90 2.36 19.23 5.71
C GLY A 90 3.26 18.14 5.11
N LEU A 91 2.75 16.91 5.13
CA LEU A 91 3.49 15.74 4.65
C LEU A 91 3.77 15.82 3.14
N VAL A 92 2.83 16.31 2.32
CA VAL A 92 2.99 16.33 0.86
C VAL A 92 4.20 17.15 0.42
N GLN A 93 4.30 18.40 0.86
CA GLN A 93 5.38 19.31 0.44
C GLN A 93 6.73 18.82 0.96
N ARG A 94 6.78 18.30 2.19
CA ARG A 94 8.02 17.76 2.78
C ARG A 94 8.51 16.51 2.05
N CYS A 95 7.60 15.61 1.67
CA CYS A 95 7.92 14.44 0.86
C CYS A 95 8.42 14.83 -0.55
N LEU A 96 7.76 15.79 -1.20
CA LEU A 96 8.21 16.32 -2.50
C LEU A 96 9.63 16.89 -2.40
N CYS A 97 9.88 17.74 -1.41
CA CYS A 97 11.21 18.32 -1.18
C CYS A 97 12.27 17.23 -1.02
N PHE A 98 11.99 16.20 -0.20
CA PHE A 98 12.89 15.07 -0.02
C PHE A 98 13.19 14.31 -1.33
N LEU A 99 12.16 13.99 -2.13
CA LEU A 99 12.32 13.24 -3.38
C LEU A 99 13.14 14.03 -4.42
N TYR A 100 12.92 15.34 -4.52
CA TYR A 100 13.70 16.20 -5.41
C TYR A 100 15.14 16.38 -4.94
N ASN A 101 15.39 16.45 -3.62
CA ASN A 101 16.76 16.48 -3.09
C ASN A 101 17.54 15.18 -3.40
N LEU A 102 16.84 14.08 -3.63
CA LEU A 102 17.41 12.81 -4.10
C LEU A 102 17.48 12.70 -5.64
N ASN A 103 17.13 13.75 -6.39
CA ASN A 103 17.09 13.78 -7.85
C ASN A 103 16.19 12.69 -8.46
N MET A 104 15.07 12.36 -7.80
CA MET A 104 14.13 11.36 -8.28
C MET A 104 13.27 11.90 -9.43
N GLU A 105 12.99 11.07 -10.44
CA GLU A 105 11.95 11.38 -11.43
C GLU A 105 10.56 11.19 -10.79
N VAL A 106 9.79 12.27 -10.67
CA VAL A 106 8.46 12.27 -10.06
C VAL A 106 7.42 12.73 -11.09
N GLU A 107 6.36 11.94 -11.23
CA GLU A 107 5.11 12.33 -11.90
C GLU A 107 4.02 12.43 -10.83
N LEU A 108 2.97 13.23 -11.07
CA LEU A 108 1.91 13.42 -10.09
C LEU A 108 0.52 13.38 -10.71
N SER A 109 -0.45 12.98 -9.90
CA SER A 109 -1.89 13.05 -10.18
C SER A 109 -2.63 13.49 -8.93
N PHE A 110 -3.80 14.10 -9.09
CA PHE A 110 -4.61 14.54 -7.97
C PHE A 110 -6.10 14.36 -8.28
N ILE A 111 -6.78 13.59 -7.45
CA ILE A 111 -8.22 13.34 -7.59
C ILE A 111 -8.99 13.70 -6.33
N GLU A 112 -10.25 14.01 -6.53
CA GLU A 112 -11.27 14.13 -5.49
C GLU A 112 -12.38 13.11 -5.75
N ILE A 113 -12.85 12.47 -4.68
CA ILE A 113 -14.03 11.61 -4.68
C ILE A 113 -15.08 12.29 -3.82
N TYR A 114 -16.17 12.67 -4.45
CA TYR A 114 -17.33 13.24 -3.78
C TYR A 114 -18.60 12.58 -4.29
N ASN A 115 -19.44 12.13 -3.36
CA ASN A 115 -20.74 11.52 -3.68
C ASN A 115 -20.60 10.38 -4.72
N GLU A 116 -19.57 9.53 -4.57
CA GLU A 116 -19.19 8.45 -5.50
C GLU A 116 -18.81 8.88 -6.94
N ASN A 117 -18.67 10.18 -7.19
CA ASN A 117 -18.11 10.73 -8.42
C ASN A 117 -16.63 11.06 -8.23
N MET A 118 -15.82 10.74 -9.24
CA MET A 118 -14.41 11.07 -9.26
C MET A 118 -14.17 12.30 -10.14
N ILE A 119 -13.35 13.21 -9.64
CA ILE A 119 -12.98 14.46 -10.30
C ILE A 119 -11.46 14.51 -10.36
N ASP A 120 -10.92 14.76 -11.55
CA ASP A 120 -9.51 15.11 -11.72
C ASP A 120 -9.33 16.57 -11.29
N LEU A 121 -8.48 16.83 -10.29
CA LEU A 121 -8.24 18.17 -9.76
C LEU A 121 -7.22 18.96 -10.60
N LEU A 122 -6.52 18.30 -11.52
CA LEU A 122 -5.55 18.92 -12.44
C LEU A 122 -6.18 19.22 -13.82
N ASP A 123 -7.20 18.47 -14.22
CA ASP A 123 -8.00 18.73 -15.42
C ASP A 123 -9.44 18.27 -15.24
N ASP A 124 -10.27 19.19 -14.79
CA ASP A 124 -11.59 18.90 -14.24
C ASP A 124 -12.69 18.63 -15.29
N LYS A 125 -12.32 18.65 -16.57
CA LYS A 125 -13.17 18.38 -17.73
C LYS A 125 -13.20 16.89 -18.10
N LYS A 126 -12.29 16.09 -17.55
CA LYS A 126 -12.15 14.68 -17.90
C LYS A 126 -13.10 13.79 -17.11
N ILE A 127 -13.63 12.77 -17.78
CA ILE A 127 -14.41 11.70 -17.16
C ILE A 127 -13.47 10.54 -16.83
N LEU A 128 -13.35 10.25 -15.54
CA LEU A 128 -12.47 9.22 -15.00
C LEU A 128 -13.20 7.88 -14.83
N ASN A 129 -12.56 6.79 -15.22
CA ASN A 129 -13.07 5.43 -15.01
C ASN A 129 -12.05 4.57 -14.28
N ILE A 130 -12.48 3.83 -13.26
CA ILE A 130 -11.61 2.87 -12.57
C ILE A 130 -11.61 1.56 -13.35
N ARG A 131 -10.41 1.07 -13.67
CA ARG A 131 -10.19 -0.26 -14.23
C ARG A 131 -9.32 -1.10 -13.30
N GLU A 132 -9.50 -2.40 -13.40
CA GLU A 132 -8.66 -3.39 -12.76
C GLU A 132 -7.89 -4.11 -13.86
N ASP A 133 -6.58 -3.92 -13.87
CA ASP A 133 -5.70 -4.63 -14.78
C ASP A 133 -5.32 -5.99 -14.13
N PRO A 134 -5.23 -7.09 -14.90
CA PRO A 134 -4.84 -8.39 -14.33
C PRO A 134 -3.39 -8.46 -13.86
N PHE A 135 -2.52 -7.61 -14.39
CA PHE A 135 -1.08 -7.57 -14.12
C PHE A 135 -0.63 -6.28 -13.43
N LYS A 136 -1.32 -5.16 -13.71
CA LYS A 136 -1.17 -3.90 -12.98
C LYS A 136 -2.27 -3.79 -11.93
N SER A 137 -1.95 -3.12 -10.84
CA SER A 137 -2.89 -2.85 -9.76
C SER A 137 -4.08 -1.99 -10.23
N VAL A 138 -4.99 -1.57 -9.35
CA VAL A 138 -6.14 -0.72 -9.76
C VAL A 138 -5.64 0.55 -10.47
N THR A 139 -6.19 0.84 -11.67
CA THR A 139 -5.82 1.98 -12.52
C THR A 139 -7.02 2.88 -12.80
N ILE A 140 -6.75 4.14 -13.18
CA ILE A 140 -7.78 5.11 -13.55
C ILE A 140 -7.51 5.53 -14.99
N ASP A 141 -8.45 5.25 -15.89
CA ASP A 141 -8.39 5.75 -17.26
C ASP A 141 -8.63 7.26 -17.30
N ASN A 142 -8.01 7.92 -18.27
CA ASN A 142 -8.10 9.36 -18.53
C ASN A 142 -7.62 10.24 -17.37
N LEU A 143 -6.98 9.68 -16.35
CA LEU A 143 -6.38 10.46 -15.27
C LEU A 143 -5.23 11.30 -15.82
N THR A 144 -5.22 12.60 -15.50
CA THR A 144 -4.12 13.48 -15.82
C THR A 144 -2.92 13.15 -14.94
N ILE A 145 -1.84 12.72 -15.59
CA ILE A 145 -0.53 12.51 -14.96
C ILE A 145 0.40 13.56 -15.55
N VAL A 146 0.92 14.46 -14.71
CA VAL A 146 1.86 15.51 -15.14
C VAL A 146 3.26 15.18 -14.67
N LYS A 147 4.26 15.59 -15.47
CA LYS A 147 5.68 15.41 -15.19
C LYS A 147 6.35 16.77 -14.89
N PRO A 148 6.31 17.25 -13.64
CA PRO A 148 6.97 18.49 -13.25
C PRO A 148 8.50 18.39 -13.37
N LYS A 149 9.14 19.52 -13.71
CA LYS A 149 10.60 19.61 -13.90
C LYS A 149 11.37 19.67 -12.59
N ASP A 150 10.78 20.31 -11.58
CA ASP A 150 11.41 20.61 -10.30
C ASP A 150 10.37 20.63 -9.16
N TYR A 151 10.86 20.85 -7.95
CA TYR A 151 10.06 20.97 -6.74
C TYR A 151 9.02 22.09 -6.83
N GLU A 152 9.40 23.27 -7.33
CA GLU A 152 8.52 24.43 -7.44
C GLU A 152 7.35 24.17 -8.41
N SER A 153 7.63 23.57 -9.57
CA SER A 153 6.61 23.15 -10.53
C SER A 153 5.66 22.13 -9.93
N SER A 154 6.17 21.18 -9.14
CA SER A 154 5.34 20.18 -8.44
C SER A 154 4.42 20.83 -7.42
N LEU A 155 4.94 21.79 -6.65
CA LEU A 155 4.19 22.52 -5.67
C LEU A 155 3.08 23.35 -6.33
N LEU A 156 3.36 23.99 -7.46
CA LEU A 156 2.38 24.73 -8.24
C LEU A 156 1.21 23.84 -8.71
N TYR A 157 1.49 22.64 -9.23
CA TYR A 157 0.42 21.70 -9.61
C TYR A 157 -0.40 21.26 -8.40
N TYR A 158 0.25 20.98 -7.26
CA TYR A 158 -0.43 20.61 -6.03
C TYR A 158 -1.36 21.74 -5.52
N GLU A 159 -0.86 22.98 -5.49
CA GLU A 159 -1.63 24.16 -5.13
C GLU A 159 -2.78 24.45 -6.10
N THR A 160 -2.56 24.22 -7.40
CA THR A 160 -3.62 24.33 -8.41
C THR A 160 -4.74 23.35 -8.12
N GLY A 161 -4.42 22.08 -7.83
CA GLY A 161 -5.43 21.09 -7.45
C GLY A 161 -6.17 21.44 -6.15
N ILE A 162 -5.47 22.01 -5.15
CA ILE A 162 -6.11 22.53 -3.93
C ILE A 162 -7.08 23.68 -4.26
N LYS A 163 -6.69 24.60 -5.14
CA LYS A 163 -7.55 25.71 -5.58
C LYS A 163 -8.78 25.17 -6.31
N THR A 164 -8.61 24.25 -7.25
CA THR A 164 -9.72 23.57 -7.94
C THR A 164 -10.69 22.93 -6.95
N ARG A 165 -10.16 22.20 -5.95
CA ARG A 165 -10.96 21.57 -4.88
C ARG A 165 -11.78 22.61 -4.10
N LYS A 166 -11.17 23.76 -3.75
CA LYS A 166 -11.85 24.85 -3.03
C LYS A 166 -12.91 25.54 -3.88
N THR A 167 -12.65 25.81 -5.16
CA THR A 167 -13.63 26.42 -6.06
C THR A 167 -14.83 25.49 -6.28
N LYS A 168 -14.58 24.18 -6.46
CA LYS A 168 -15.66 23.19 -6.51
C LYS A 168 -16.44 23.08 -5.21
N SER A 169 -15.76 23.29 -4.08
CA SER A 169 -16.38 23.39 -2.77
C SER A 169 -17.42 24.52 -2.69
N THR A 170 -17.08 25.69 -3.21
CA THR A 170 -18.01 26.83 -3.23
C THR A 170 -19.11 26.67 -4.28
N ASP A 171 -18.79 26.16 -5.48
CA ASP A 171 -19.74 26.10 -6.60
C ASP A 171 -20.85 25.05 -6.41
N MET A 172 -20.55 23.96 -5.70
CA MET A 172 -21.51 22.86 -5.48
C MET A 172 -22.02 22.78 -4.03
N ASN A 173 -21.79 23.81 -3.19
CA ASN A 173 -22.02 23.74 -1.73
C ASN A 173 -21.35 22.52 -1.08
N LEU A 174 -20.22 22.13 -1.64
CA LEU A 174 -19.40 21.00 -1.26
C LEU A 174 -18.56 21.42 -0.04
N GLU A 175 -18.72 20.74 1.08
CA GLU A 175 -17.86 20.96 2.23
C GLU A 175 -16.61 20.07 2.08
N SER A 176 -15.40 20.60 2.22
CA SER A 176 -14.16 19.80 2.13
C SER A 176 -14.09 18.64 3.13
N SER A 177 -14.89 18.70 4.20
CA SER A 177 -15.13 17.63 5.17
C SER A 177 -15.91 16.44 4.61
N ARG A 178 -16.56 16.59 3.44
CA ARG A 178 -17.47 15.62 2.81
C ARG A 178 -16.88 14.94 1.59
N SER A 179 -15.69 15.33 1.14
CA SER A 179 -15.00 14.71 0.02
C SER A 179 -13.68 14.07 0.45
N HIS A 180 -13.28 13.03 -0.28
CA HIS A 180 -11.95 12.42 -0.11
C HIS A 180 -11.03 12.94 -1.19
N SER A 181 -9.78 13.23 -0.86
CA SER A 181 -8.78 13.59 -1.88
C SER A 181 -7.60 12.62 -1.84
N ILE A 182 -7.12 12.26 -3.03
CA ILE A 182 -5.99 11.34 -3.21
C ILE A 182 -4.98 12.03 -4.12
N PHE A 183 -3.86 12.45 -3.54
CA PHE A 183 -2.72 12.96 -4.27
C PHE A 183 -1.70 11.84 -4.41
N THR A 184 -1.31 11.48 -5.63
CA THR A 184 -0.38 10.37 -5.87
C THR A 184 0.85 10.86 -6.60
N LEU A 185 2.02 10.51 -6.04
CA LEU A 185 3.32 10.64 -6.66
C LEU A 185 3.70 9.30 -7.28
N TYR A 186 4.07 9.31 -8.55
CA TYR A 186 4.69 8.17 -9.23
C TYR A 186 6.19 8.42 -9.29
N ILE A 187 6.95 7.56 -8.60
CA ILE A 187 8.39 7.72 -8.45
C ILE A 187 9.06 6.68 -9.35
N LYS A 188 9.94 7.15 -10.23
CA LYS A 188 10.73 6.29 -11.11
C LYS A 188 12.19 6.35 -10.67
N ASN A 189 12.75 5.17 -10.40
CA ASN A 189 14.15 5.01 -10.03
C ASN A 189 14.84 4.11 -11.06
N LYS A 190 15.70 4.70 -11.89
CA LYS A 190 16.49 3.99 -12.89
C LYS A 190 17.89 3.77 -12.35
N THR A 191 18.22 2.52 -12.05
CA THR A 191 19.56 2.11 -11.60
C THR A 191 20.00 0.89 -12.39
N ASN A 192 21.17 0.95 -13.04
CA ASN A 192 21.82 -0.18 -13.73
C ASN A 192 20.86 -1.04 -14.59
N ASN A 193 20.14 -0.42 -15.54
CA ASN A 193 19.13 -1.05 -16.42
C ASN A 193 17.89 -1.66 -15.73
N ILE A 194 17.71 -1.42 -14.43
CA ILE A 194 16.51 -1.78 -13.68
C ILE A 194 15.70 -0.50 -13.46
N CYS A 195 14.49 -0.47 -14.01
CA CYS A 195 13.54 0.60 -13.76
C CYS A 195 12.58 0.17 -12.65
N LYS A 196 12.76 0.72 -11.46
CA LYS A 196 11.84 0.53 -10.34
C LYS A 196 10.82 1.65 -10.37
N GLU A 197 9.55 1.28 -10.23
CA GLU A 197 8.43 2.21 -10.20
C GLU A 197 7.65 2.03 -8.90
N SER A 198 7.24 3.12 -8.29
CA SER A 198 6.38 3.07 -7.11
C SER A 198 5.36 4.18 -7.11
N LYS A 199 4.29 3.95 -6.36
CA LYS A 199 3.26 4.95 -6.07
C LYS A 199 3.38 5.35 -4.60
N LEU A 200 3.47 6.64 -4.33
CA LEU A 200 3.29 7.22 -2.99
C LEU A 200 2.00 8.04 -2.97
N SER A 201 0.96 7.50 -2.35
CA SER A 201 -0.37 8.13 -2.30
C SER A 201 -0.64 8.76 -0.93
N PHE A 202 -1.05 10.02 -0.93
CA PHE A 202 -1.53 10.77 0.23
C PHE A 202 -3.05 10.88 0.16
N VAL A 203 -3.72 10.35 1.18
CA VAL A 203 -5.18 10.27 1.22
C VAL A 203 -5.69 11.11 2.38
N ASP A 204 -6.40 12.19 2.06
CA ASP A 204 -7.14 13.02 3.01
C ASP A 204 -8.61 12.61 2.93
N LEU A 205 -9.06 11.83 3.92
CA LEU A 205 -10.43 11.30 3.96
C LEU A 205 -11.42 12.36 4.44
N ALA A 206 -12.69 12.17 4.10
CA ALA A 206 -13.81 12.89 4.69
C ALA A 206 -13.90 12.68 6.22
N GLY A 207 -14.69 13.52 6.90
CA GLY A 207 -15.02 13.39 8.31
C GLY A 207 -15.64 12.03 8.64
N SER A 208 -15.16 11.38 9.70
CA SER A 208 -15.69 10.09 10.18
C SER A 208 -16.90 10.20 11.11
N GLU A 209 -17.29 11.41 11.48
CA GLU A 209 -18.41 11.66 12.38
C GLU A 209 -19.73 11.17 11.78
N ARG A 210 -20.58 10.63 12.65
CA ARG A 210 -21.95 10.30 12.28
C ARG A 210 -22.78 11.56 12.44
N LEU A 211 -23.45 11.98 11.36
CA LEU A 211 -24.46 13.03 11.44
C LEU A 211 -25.61 12.55 12.34
N LYS A 212 -25.61 12.99 13.59
CA LYS A 212 -26.72 12.77 14.53
C LYS A 212 -27.83 13.75 14.15
N ASN A 213 -29.03 13.21 13.92
CA ASN A 213 -30.31 13.90 13.89
C ASN A 213 -30.29 15.28 13.24
N LEU A 214 -30.25 15.29 11.91
CA LEU A 214 -30.75 16.45 11.18
C LEU A 214 -31.98 15.99 10.41
N GLU A 215 -33.13 16.56 10.76
CA GLU A 215 -34.28 16.66 9.88
C GLU A 215 -33.81 17.39 8.63
N ILE A 216 -33.46 16.65 7.58
CA ILE A 216 -33.04 17.27 6.33
C ILE A 216 -33.89 16.76 5.18
N GLU A 217 -34.41 17.71 4.41
CA GLU A 217 -35.11 17.51 3.14
C GLU A 217 -34.41 16.47 2.23
N ASN A 218 -35.23 15.71 1.51
CA ASN A 218 -34.91 14.47 0.78
C ASN A 218 -33.66 14.49 -0.13
N VAL A 219 -33.19 15.65 -0.61
CA VAL A 219 -32.01 15.76 -1.50
C VAL A 219 -30.69 15.65 -0.74
N LYS A 220 -30.58 16.27 0.44
CA LYS A 220 -29.40 16.19 1.30
C LYS A 220 -29.25 14.82 1.96
N ILE A 221 -30.33 14.03 2.04
CA ILE A 221 -30.31 12.65 2.56
C ILE A 221 -29.46 11.74 1.65
N LYS A 222 -29.60 11.84 0.32
CA LYS A 222 -28.83 11.01 -0.63
C LYS A 222 -27.34 11.34 -0.61
N GLU A 223 -26.99 12.62 -0.59
CA GLU A 223 -25.61 13.08 -0.44
C GLU A 223 -25.00 12.59 0.89
N THR A 224 -25.73 12.79 1.99
CA THR A 224 -25.34 12.35 3.34
C THR A 224 -25.17 10.82 3.42
N ALA A 225 -26.03 10.06 2.74
CA ALA A 225 -25.93 8.61 2.66
C ALA A 225 -24.67 8.17 1.90
N ASN A 226 -24.31 8.85 0.80
CA ASN A 226 -23.18 8.47 -0.05
C ASN A 226 -21.81 8.85 0.54
N ILE A 227 -21.70 9.98 1.26
CA ILE A 227 -20.46 10.33 1.98
C ILE A 227 -20.17 9.25 3.04
N ASN A 228 -21.18 8.91 3.83
CA ASN A 228 -21.08 7.84 4.81
C ASN A 228 -20.92 6.47 4.16
N LYS A 229 -21.43 6.24 2.94
CA LYS A 229 -21.27 4.97 2.22
C LYS A 229 -19.80 4.64 2.03
N SER A 230 -18.99 5.56 1.51
CA SER A 230 -17.56 5.32 1.26
C SER A 230 -16.78 4.95 2.54
N LEU A 231 -16.99 5.68 3.64
CA LEU A 231 -16.36 5.39 4.94
C LEU A 231 -16.94 4.15 5.63
N PHE A 232 -18.23 3.87 5.44
CA PHE A 232 -18.88 2.66 5.91
C PHE A 232 -18.32 1.43 5.20
N CYS A 233 -18.23 1.45 3.86
CA CYS A 233 -17.60 0.40 3.06
C CYS A 233 -16.14 0.19 3.50
N LEU A 234 -15.39 1.27 3.71
CA LEU A 234 -14.02 1.21 4.25
C LEU A 234 -13.97 0.51 5.61
N GLY A 235 -14.86 0.89 6.54
CA GLY A 235 -14.97 0.25 7.85
C GLY A 235 -15.33 -1.24 7.77
N GLN A 236 -16.23 -1.62 6.86
CA GLN A 236 -16.61 -3.03 6.61
C GLN A 236 -15.44 -3.85 6.08
N ILE A 237 -14.66 -3.30 5.14
CA ILE A 237 -13.47 -3.97 4.59
C ILE A 237 -12.42 -4.18 5.67
N ILE A 238 -12.14 -3.15 6.48
CA ILE A 238 -11.19 -3.24 7.58
C ILE A 238 -11.63 -4.29 8.61
N TYR A 239 -12.91 -4.31 8.96
CA TYR A 239 -13.47 -5.30 9.87
C TYR A 239 -13.28 -6.72 9.33
N LYS A 240 -13.68 -6.97 8.07
CA LYS A 240 -13.51 -8.28 7.41
C LYS A 240 -12.05 -8.71 7.34
N LEU A 241 -11.16 -7.81 6.91
CA LEU A 241 -9.72 -8.08 6.83
C LEU A 241 -9.07 -8.36 8.19
N SER A 242 -9.64 -7.80 9.28
CA SER A 242 -9.12 -7.99 10.64
C SER A 242 -9.58 -9.29 11.31
N GLU A 243 -10.75 -9.84 10.94
CA GLU A 243 -11.31 -11.06 11.56
C GLU A 243 -11.13 -12.33 10.71
N ASP A 244 -11.37 -12.26 9.40
CA ASP A 244 -11.38 -13.44 8.53
C ASP A 244 -10.99 -13.12 7.08
N LYS A 245 -9.78 -13.53 6.70
CA LYS A 245 -9.19 -13.31 5.38
C LYS A 245 -9.87 -14.12 4.26
N ASN A 246 -10.65 -15.15 4.59
CA ASN A 246 -11.22 -16.08 3.61
C ASN A 246 -12.59 -15.65 3.08
N LYS A 247 -13.15 -14.54 3.59
CA LYS A 247 -14.41 -13.98 3.11
C LYS A 247 -14.19 -13.03 1.94
N HIS A 248 -15.10 -13.06 0.98
CA HIS A 248 -15.11 -12.11 -0.12
C HIS A 248 -15.16 -10.66 0.38
N ILE A 249 -14.21 -9.84 -0.08
CA ILE A 249 -14.07 -8.43 0.30
C ILE A 249 -14.65 -7.54 -0.82
N GLY A 250 -15.67 -6.75 -0.48
CA GLY A 250 -16.38 -5.87 -1.39
C GLY A 250 -15.64 -4.57 -1.72
N TYR A 251 -14.42 -4.64 -2.26
CA TYR A 251 -13.67 -3.43 -2.64
C TYR A 251 -14.43 -2.54 -3.64
N ARG A 252 -15.30 -3.13 -4.46
CA ARG A 252 -16.08 -2.44 -5.49
C ARG A 252 -17.31 -1.70 -4.95
N ASP A 253 -17.63 -1.83 -3.66
CA ASP A 253 -18.83 -1.24 -3.07
C ASP A 253 -18.79 0.30 -3.03
N SER A 254 -17.58 0.88 -3.04
CA SER A 254 -17.34 2.31 -3.22
C SER A 254 -16.12 2.58 -4.11
N LYS A 255 -16.09 3.72 -4.80
CA LYS A 255 -14.94 4.16 -5.59
C LYS A 255 -13.69 4.31 -4.73
N LEU A 256 -13.84 4.86 -3.52
CA LEU A 256 -12.75 5.00 -2.56
C LEU A 256 -12.12 3.65 -2.22
N THR A 257 -12.93 2.68 -1.78
CA THR A 257 -12.42 1.35 -1.41
C THR A 257 -11.84 0.60 -2.59
N PHE A 258 -12.31 0.86 -3.80
CA PHE A 258 -11.76 0.23 -5.00
C PHE A 258 -10.35 0.76 -5.28
N LEU A 259 -10.15 2.08 -5.21
CA LEU A 259 -8.82 2.69 -5.36
C LEU A 259 -7.85 2.30 -4.24
N LEU A 260 -8.38 2.07 -3.03
CA LEU A 260 -7.59 1.66 -1.87
C LEU A 260 -7.37 0.15 -1.76
N LYS A 261 -7.83 -0.64 -2.74
CA LYS A 261 -7.66 -2.10 -2.75
C LYS A 261 -6.21 -2.53 -2.53
N ASP A 262 -5.26 -1.87 -3.18
CA ASP A 262 -3.84 -2.20 -3.02
C ASP A 262 -3.29 -1.79 -1.66
N SER A 263 -3.89 -0.75 -1.05
CA SER A 263 -3.47 -0.20 0.24
C SER A 263 -3.96 -1.04 1.42
N LEU A 264 -5.06 -1.78 1.27
CA LEU A 264 -5.71 -2.54 2.34
C LEU A 264 -5.66 -4.03 2.01
N GLY A 265 -4.70 -4.75 2.59
CA GLY A 265 -4.49 -6.18 2.32
C GLY A 265 -3.80 -6.50 0.99
N GLY A 266 -3.36 -5.50 0.23
CA GLY A 266 -2.71 -5.65 -1.07
C GLY A 266 -1.21 -5.32 -1.10
N ASN A 267 -0.72 -4.99 -2.29
CA ASN A 267 0.67 -4.59 -2.54
C ASN A 267 0.88 -3.10 -2.26
N SER A 268 0.94 -2.73 -0.99
CA SER A 268 1.37 -1.40 -0.55
C SER A 268 1.78 -1.39 0.92
N LYS A 269 2.72 -0.51 1.26
CA LYS A 269 3.08 -0.14 2.63
C LYS A 269 2.13 0.95 3.11
N LEU A 270 1.18 0.59 3.99
CA LEU A 270 0.21 1.54 4.51
C LEU A 270 0.65 2.13 5.86
N ARG A 271 0.52 3.45 5.98
CA ARG A 271 0.66 4.24 7.20
C ARG A 271 -0.63 5.02 7.41
N VAL A 272 -1.17 5.01 8.63
CA VAL A 272 -2.43 5.70 8.94
C VAL A 272 -2.21 6.66 10.10
N VAL A 273 -2.49 7.94 9.89
CA VAL A 273 -2.52 8.97 10.92
C VAL A 273 -3.97 9.22 11.32
N GLY A 274 -4.35 8.76 12.51
CA GLY A 274 -5.63 9.08 13.11
C GLY A 274 -5.54 10.42 13.84
N ASN A 275 -6.19 11.43 13.27
CA ASN A 275 -6.31 12.76 13.84
C ASN A 275 -7.50 12.80 14.82
N VAL A 276 -7.23 13.16 16.07
CA VAL A 276 -8.23 13.16 17.15
C VAL A 276 -8.34 14.50 17.87
N CYS A 277 -9.53 14.80 18.38
CA CYS A 277 -9.84 15.96 19.21
C CYS A 277 -10.36 15.45 20.55
N LEU A 278 -9.59 15.59 21.64
CA LEU A 278 -9.91 14.91 22.91
C LEU A 278 -11.24 15.39 23.54
N GLU A 279 -11.67 16.61 23.23
CA GLU A 279 -12.97 17.16 23.62
C GLU A 279 -14.14 16.37 23.03
N GLN A 280 -13.96 15.76 21.86
CA GLN A 280 -14.97 14.95 21.18
C GLN A 280 -14.74 13.46 21.46
N LYS A 281 -15.13 13.05 22.68
CA LYS A 281 -14.91 11.71 23.23
C LYS A 281 -15.36 10.57 22.29
N SER A 282 -16.60 10.62 21.82
CA SER A 282 -17.21 9.59 20.97
C SER A 282 -16.39 9.33 19.70
N ASP A 283 -16.10 10.40 18.96
CA ASP A 283 -15.43 10.31 17.67
C ASP A 283 -13.94 9.99 17.82
N THR A 284 -13.31 10.45 18.89
CA THR A 284 -11.96 10.02 19.27
C THR A 284 -11.92 8.52 19.55
N ILE A 285 -12.83 7.97 20.36
CA ILE A 285 -12.91 6.52 20.62
C ILE A 285 -13.11 5.73 19.31
N ASN A 286 -13.99 6.21 18.43
CA ASN A 286 -14.23 5.58 17.12
C ASN A 286 -12.95 5.56 16.27
N THR A 287 -12.24 6.69 16.21
CA THR A 287 -10.98 6.84 15.47
C THR A 287 -9.91 5.89 16.03
N LEU A 288 -9.72 5.86 17.35
CA LEU A 288 -8.75 4.97 17.99
C LEU A 288 -9.09 3.49 17.72
N ASN A 289 -10.36 3.09 17.82
CA ASN A 289 -10.79 1.72 17.57
C ASN A 289 -10.59 1.33 16.10
N PHE A 290 -10.81 2.26 15.18
CA PHE A 290 -10.55 2.08 13.75
C PHE A 290 -9.07 1.78 13.49
N LEU A 291 -8.16 2.57 14.07
CA LEU A 291 -6.72 2.32 13.97
C LEU A 291 -6.31 0.97 14.56
N CYS A 292 -6.83 0.59 15.73
CA CYS A 292 -6.51 -0.72 16.32
C CYS A 292 -6.88 -1.89 15.40
N ARG A 293 -8.00 -1.80 14.68
CA ARG A 293 -8.39 -2.84 13.71
C ARG A 293 -7.49 -2.85 12.48
N LEU A 294 -7.14 -1.67 11.95
CA LEU A 294 -6.20 -1.56 10.84
C LEU A 294 -4.86 -2.23 11.14
N LYS A 295 -4.35 -2.06 12.36
CA LYS A 295 -3.08 -2.66 12.79
C LYS A 295 -3.07 -4.21 12.74
N MET A 296 -4.24 -4.86 12.75
CA MET A 296 -4.37 -6.31 12.64
C MET A 296 -4.28 -6.82 11.19
N ILE A 297 -4.40 -5.93 10.21
CA ILE A 297 -4.34 -6.27 8.79
C ILE A 297 -2.88 -6.42 8.35
N ASN A 298 -2.61 -7.46 7.58
CA ASN A 298 -1.31 -7.73 7.00
C ASN A 298 -1.33 -7.37 5.52
N ASN A 299 -0.42 -6.51 5.08
CA ASN A 299 -0.21 -6.24 3.66
C ASN A 299 0.93 -7.10 3.10
N VAL A 300 0.86 -7.40 1.80
CA VAL A 300 1.90 -8.15 1.07
C VAL A 300 2.55 -7.21 0.07
N ALA A 301 3.43 -6.33 0.58
CA ALA A 301 4.14 -5.36 -0.23
C ALA A 301 5.40 -5.98 -0.88
N PHE A 302 5.55 -5.79 -2.18
CA PHE A 302 6.72 -6.19 -2.97
C PHE A 302 7.23 -5.03 -3.83
N ILE A 303 8.48 -5.11 -4.27
CA ILE A 303 9.11 -4.08 -5.11
C ILE A 303 8.57 -4.21 -6.52
N ASN A 304 8.04 -3.12 -7.09
CA ASN A 304 7.70 -3.10 -8.51
C ASN A 304 8.96 -2.72 -9.30
N SER A 305 9.62 -3.74 -9.84
CA SER A 305 10.74 -3.59 -10.76
C SER A 305 10.35 -4.11 -12.13
N ASN A 306 10.42 -3.25 -13.13
CA ASN A 306 10.44 -3.69 -14.52
C ASN A 306 11.90 -3.85 -14.92
N MET A 307 12.31 -5.07 -15.26
CA MET A 307 13.51 -5.26 -16.08
C MET A 307 13.19 -4.60 -17.42
N SER A 308 13.67 -3.38 -17.61
CA SER A 308 13.45 -2.65 -18.86
C SER A 308 14.30 -3.31 -19.92
N GLU A 309 13.68 -4.19 -20.72
CA GLU A 309 13.85 -4.29 -22.18
C GLU A 309 13.15 -5.54 -22.76
N ASN A 310 12.97 -6.62 -22.00
CA ASN A 310 12.56 -7.90 -22.62
C ASN A 310 11.12 -8.35 -22.35
N ILE A 311 10.32 -7.74 -21.46
CA ILE A 311 8.99 -8.30 -21.14
C ILE A 311 8.00 -8.22 -22.33
N PRO A 312 7.87 -7.10 -23.08
CA PRO A 312 7.01 -7.06 -24.26
C PRO A 312 7.46 -8.02 -25.35
N ASP A 313 8.77 -8.14 -25.57
CA ASP A 313 9.35 -9.05 -26.55
C ASP A 313 9.21 -10.51 -26.13
N LEU A 314 9.34 -10.82 -24.83
CA LEU A 314 9.14 -12.16 -24.28
C LEU A 314 7.65 -12.54 -24.30
N LEU A 315 6.73 -11.60 -24.04
CA LEU A 315 5.29 -11.81 -24.18
C LEU A 315 4.90 -12.02 -25.66
N ASN A 316 5.53 -11.30 -26.58
CA ASN A 316 5.36 -11.52 -28.03
C ASN A 316 5.93 -12.87 -28.45
N GLN A 317 7.11 -13.25 -27.97
CA GLN A 317 7.70 -14.58 -28.22
C GLN A 317 6.82 -15.70 -27.67
N LEU A 318 6.28 -15.56 -26.45
CA LEU A 318 5.35 -16.52 -25.88
C LEU A 318 4.07 -16.66 -26.70
N LYS A 319 3.48 -15.56 -27.17
CA LYS A 319 2.32 -15.61 -28.09
C LYS A 319 2.67 -16.29 -29.42
N THR A 320 3.86 -16.01 -29.95
CA THR A 320 4.32 -16.61 -31.22
C THR A 320 4.51 -18.11 -31.07
N LEU A 321 5.18 -18.54 -30.00
CA LEU A 321 5.40 -19.94 -29.66
C LEU A 321 4.09 -20.69 -29.35
N ASP A 322 3.10 -20.05 -28.72
CA ASP A 322 1.81 -20.67 -28.46
C ASP A 322 1.00 -20.87 -29.76
N GLN A 323 1.02 -19.88 -30.66
CA GLN A 323 0.41 -20.03 -32.00
C GLN A 323 1.10 -21.12 -32.83
N GLU A 324 2.41 -21.26 -32.71
CA GLU A 324 3.18 -22.29 -33.41
C GLU A 324 2.89 -23.68 -32.84
N ASN A 325 2.81 -23.80 -31.51
CA ASN A 325 2.37 -25.02 -30.83
C ASN A 325 0.95 -25.44 -31.23
N GLN A 326 0.01 -24.51 -31.35
CA GLN A 326 -1.34 -24.81 -31.81
C GLN A 326 -1.34 -25.31 -33.27
N LYS A 327 -0.57 -24.67 -34.16
CA LYS A 327 -0.43 -25.12 -35.57
C LYS A 327 0.20 -26.50 -35.67
N LEU A 328 1.23 -26.78 -34.87
CA LEU A 328 1.89 -28.08 -34.83
C LEU A 328 0.96 -29.17 -34.29
N LYS A 329 0.19 -28.89 -33.22
CA LYS A 329 -0.83 -29.82 -32.70
C LYS A 329 -1.90 -30.13 -33.74
N THR A 330 -2.39 -29.15 -34.50
CA THR A 330 -3.38 -29.38 -35.56
C THR A 330 -2.79 -30.19 -36.72
N LYS A 331 -1.53 -29.94 -37.10
CA LYS A 331 -0.82 -30.75 -38.11
C LYS A 331 -0.62 -32.19 -37.65
N ILE A 332 -0.25 -32.41 -36.39
CA ILE A 332 -0.11 -33.75 -35.80
C ILE A 332 -1.46 -34.46 -35.83
N ALA A 333 -2.54 -33.82 -35.40
CA ALA A 333 -3.88 -34.40 -35.46
C ALA A 333 -4.31 -34.77 -36.89
N LEU A 334 -4.00 -33.92 -37.88
CA LEU A 334 -4.25 -34.19 -39.30
C LEU A 334 -3.40 -35.38 -39.82
N PHE A 335 -2.13 -35.47 -39.44
CA PHE A 335 -1.25 -36.58 -39.78
C PHE A 335 -1.68 -37.90 -39.13
N GLU A 336 -2.13 -37.87 -37.87
CA GLU A 336 -2.68 -39.02 -37.14
C GLU A 336 -3.99 -39.53 -37.76
N THR A 337 -4.81 -38.64 -38.33
CA THR A 337 -6.02 -39.02 -39.07
C THR A 337 -5.74 -39.56 -40.47
N GLY A 338 -4.60 -39.19 -41.09
CA GLY A 338 -4.24 -39.58 -42.46
C GLY A 338 -3.58 -40.95 -42.61
N ASN A 339 -2.89 -41.45 -41.58
CA ASN A 339 -2.08 -42.68 -41.67
C ASN A 339 -2.72 -43.92 -41.03
N ARG A 340 -3.95 -44.27 -41.45
CA ARG A 340 -4.57 -45.58 -41.10
C ARG A 340 -4.36 -46.70 -42.12
N LYS A 341 -3.56 -46.51 -43.15
CA LYS A 341 -3.21 -47.57 -44.11
C LYS A 341 -1.76 -47.41 -44.57
N ILE A 342 -0.85 -48.18 -43.97
CA ILE A 342 0.28 -48.92 -44.60
C ILE A 342 1.06 -49.61 -43.46
N GLU A 343 1.27 -50.90 -43.63
CA GLU A 343 1.65 -51.93 -42.66
C GLU A 343 3.12 -51.83 -42.18
N ARG A 344 3.33 -52.03 -40.87
CA ARG A 344 4.01 -53.18 -40.24
C ARG A 344 5.40 -53.51 -40.82
N GLU A 345 6.44 -52.90 -40.21
CA GLU A 345 7.77 -53.53 -39.99
C GLU A 345 8.72 -52.68 -39.11
N GLY A 346 8.37 -51.46 -38.70
CA GLY A 346 9.22 -50.60 -37.84
C GLY A 346 8.76 -50.41 -36.38
N VAL A 347 7.74 -51.15 -35.92
CA VAL A 347 7.04 -50.86 -34.66
C VAL A 347 7.83 -51.27 -33.41
N ASP A 348 8.72 -52.26 -33.51
CA ASP A 348 9.46 -52.74 -32.35
C ASP A 348 10.61 -51.80 -31.95
N ASP A 349 11.32 -51.22 -32.91
CA ASP A 349 12.46 -50.32 -32.62
C ASP A 349 11.99 -48.93 -32.12
N PHE A 350 10.83 -48.47 -32.59
CA PHE A 350 10.20 -47.24 -32.08
C PHE A 350 9.63 -47.43 -30.66
N ASN A 351 9.05 -48.59 -30.36
CA ASN A 351 8.58 -48.91 -29.01
C ASN A 351 9.73 -49.06 -28.01
N ILE A 352 10.87 -49.62 -28.43
CA ILE A 352 12.09 -49.70 -27.61
C ILE A 352 12.62 -48.30 -27.30
N ASN A 353 12.66 -47.39 -28.30
CA ASN A 353 13.11 -46.02 -28.09
C ASN A 353 12.14 -45.20 -27.22
N ILE A 354 10.82 -45.42 -27.33
CA ILE A 354 9.84 -44.82 -26.40
C ILE A 354 9.99 -45.34 -24.97
N LEU A 355 10.29 -46.63 -24.79
CA LEU A 355 10.52 -47.21 -23.46
C LEU A 355 11.77 -46.60 -22.81
N LYS A 356 12.88 -46.51 -23.57
CA LYS A 356 14.11 -45.84 -23.11
C LYS A 356 13.85 -44.38 -22.77
N LEU A 357 13.11 -43.66 -23.61
CA LEU A 357 12.78 -42.26 -23.35
C LEU A 357 11.92 -42.09 -22.08
N LYS A 358 10.97 -42.99 -21.83
CA LYS A 358 10.15 -42.99 -20.61
C LYS A 358 10.96 -43.30 -19.36
N GLU A 359 11.95 -44.19 -19.44
CA GLU A 359 12.87 -44.47 -18.35
C GLU A 359 13.74 -43.26 -18.03
N SER A 360 14.35 -42.63 -19.05
CA SER A 360 15.10 -41.38 -18.85
C SER A 360 14.23 -40.25 -18.29
N MET A 361 12.95 -40.16 -18.69
CA MET A 361 12.02 -39.16 -18.15
C MET A 361 11.69 -39.43 -16.68
N ARG A 362 11.62 -40.69 -16.24
CA ARG A 362 11.45 -41.03 -14.82
C ARG A 362 12.67 -40.65 -14.00
N GLU A 363 13.88 -40.91 -14.51
CA GLU A 363 15.11 -40.50 -13.84
C GLU A 363 15.17 -38.98 -13.68
N VAL A 364 14.84 -38.22 -14.73
CA VAL A 364 14.78 -36.75 -14.65
C VAL A 364 13.76 -36.28 -13.62
N LEU A 365 12.56 -36.88 -13.58
CA LEU A 365 11.54 -36.55 -12.58
C LEU A 365 12.00 -36.87 -11.14
N GLN A 366 12.74 -37.95 -10.96
CA GLN A 366 13.31 -38.32 -9.67
C GLN A 366 14.37 -37.30 -9.21
N TYR A 367 15.29 -36.91 -10.10
CA TYR A 367 16.25 -35.83 -9.80
C TYR A 367 15.57 -34.49 -9.49
N PHE A 368 14.45 -34.17 -10.16
CA PHE A 368 13.69 -32.96 -9.84
C PHE A 368 13.09 -33.01 -8.42
N SER A 369 12.58 -34.17 -7.99
CA SER A 369 12.08 -34.36 -6.63
C SER A 369 13.20 -34.21 -5.60
N GLU A 370 14.36 -34.83 -5.84
CA GLU A 370 15.53 -34.74 -4.96
C GLU A 370 16.05 -33.29 -4.87
N LEU A 371 16.05 -32.54 -5.98
CA LEU A 371 16.41 -31.12 -5.99
C LEU A 371 15.43 -30.24 -5.20
N GLU A 372 14.14 -30.57 -5.17
CA GLU A 372 13.16 -29.86 -4.35
C GLU A 372 13.38 -30.11 -2.86
N GLU A 373 13.68 -31.35 -2.47
CA GLU A 373 14.03 -31.71 -1.10
C GLU A 373 15.31 -31.00 -0.66
N LEU A 374 16.37 -31.04 -1.48
CA LEU A 374 17.64 -30.37 -1.18
C LEU A 374 17.47 -28.85 -1.03
N LYS A 375 16.59 -28.22 -1.83
CA LYS A 375 16.26 -26.80 -1.69
C LYS A 375 15.58 -26.49 -0.36
N GLN A 376 14.69 -27.36 0.11
CA GLN A 376 14.05 -27.20 1.42
C GLN A 376 15.08 -27.35 2.55
N GLU A 377 16.00 -28.30 2.44
CA GLU A 377 17.10 -28.48 3.41
C GLU A 377 18.03 -27.28 3.45
N ILE A 378 18.45 -26.74 2.29
CA ILE A 378 19.29 -25.54 2.22
C ILE A 378 18.59 -24.36 2.89
N SER A 379 17.30 -24.15 2.61
CA SER A 379 16.50 -23.07 3.22
C SER A 379 16.45 -23.21 4.76
N LEU A 380 16.29 -24.43 5.27
CA LEU A 380 16.31 -24.71 6.70
C LEU A 380 17.71 -24.48 7.30
N CYS A 381 18.77 -24.86 6.60
CA CYS A 381 20.16 -24.65 7.02
C CYS A 381 20.50 -23.16 7.08
N GLU A 382 20.10 -22.38 6.07
CA GLU A 382 20.25 -20.92 6.06
C GLU A 382 19.49 -20.26 7.22
N TYR A 383 18.28 -20.74 7.50
CA TYR A 383 17.50 -20.28 8.66
C TYR A 383 18.25 -20.55 9.98
N ASN A 384 18.74 -21.77 10.19
CA ASN A 384 19.47 -22.15 11.38
C ASN A 384 20.79 -21.38 11.53
N LEU A 385 21.53 -21.18 10.44
CA LEU A 385 22.77 -20.40 10.43
C LEU A 385 22.51 -18.94 10.82
N ARG A 386 21.39 -18.38 10.37
CA ARG A 386 20.96 -17.03 10.76
C ARG A 386 20.57 -16.96 12.24
N GLN A 387 19.86 -17.95 12.78
CA GLN A 387 19.54 -18.01 14.21
C GLN A 387 20.80 -18.15 15.08
N ASN A 388 21.75 -18.98 14.67
CA ASN A 388 23.02 -19.15 15.39
C ASN A 388 23.84 -17.86 15.42
N LYS A 389 23.92 -17.14 14.29
CA LYS A 389 24.57 -15.81 14.25
C LYS A 389 23.89 -14.79 15.17
N ILE A 390 22.56 -14.81 15.24
CA ILE A 390 21.82 -13.95 16.19
C ILE A 390 22.18 -14.32 17.63
N LEU A 391 22.23 -15.61 17.96
CA LEU A 391 22.58 -16.08 19.30
C LEU A 391 24.03 -15.74 19.69
N GLU A 392 24.98 -15.82 18.76
CA GLU A 392 26.37 -15.38 18.97
C GLU A 392 26.45 -13.87 19.22
N CYS A 393 25.73 -13.06 18.44
CA CYS A 393 25.63 -11.62 18.66
C CYS A 393 25.03 -11.30 20.04
N ASP A 394 23.98 -12.02 20.46
CA ASP A 394 23.37 -11.84 21.78
C ASP A 394 24.32 -12.20 22.93
N LYS A 395 25.14 -13.25 22.76
CA LYS A 395 26.17 -13.62 23.74
C LYS A 395 27.25 -12.55 23.84
N ALA A 396 27.81 -12.12 22.70
CA ALA A 396 28.82 -11.07 22.67
C ALA A 396 28.30 -9.75 23.25
N TYR A 397 27.03 -9.42 23.01
CA TYR A 397 26.38 -8.25 23.58
C TYR A 397 26.24 -8.34 25.10
N LYS A 398 25.88 -9.52 25.64
CA LYS A 398 25.82 -9.76 27.09
C LYS A 398 27.21 -9.66 27.74
N GLU A 399 28.22 -10.28 27.15
CA GLU A 399 29.60 -10.20 27.67
C GLU A 399 30.10 -8.74 27.71
N LEU A 400 29.79 -7.95 26.69
CA LEU A 400 30.13 -6.52 26.66
C LEU A 400 29.40 -5.73 27.76
N ILE A 401 28.13 -6.05 28.02
CA ILE A 401 27.36 -5.45 29.12
C ILE A 401 27.97 -5.84 30.47
N ASP A 402 28.33 -7.10 30.66
CA ASP A 402 28.91 -7.59 31.91
C ASP A 402 30.29 -6.94 32.17
N GLN A 403 31.14 -6.84 31.14
CA GLN A 403 32.42 -6.11 31.21
C GLN A 403 32.22 -4.65 31.59
N ARG A 404 31.28 -3.95 30.93
CA ARG A 404 30.98 -2.55 31.29
C ARG A 404 30.43 -2.44 32.71
N THR A 405 29.59 -3.38 33.13
CA THR A 405 29.02 -3.39 34.48
C THR A 405 30.11 -3.61 35.54
N GLU A 406 31.09 -4.48 35.26
CA GLU A 406 32.30 -4.66 36.07
C GLU A 406 33.16 -3.40 36.13
N GLU A 407 33.40 -2.73 34.99
CA GLU A 407 34.13 -1.45 34.93
C GLU A 407 33.42 -0.37 35.75
N TYR A 408 32.10 -0.25 35.61
CA TYR A 408 31.29 0.67 36.41
C TYR A 408 31.35 0.32 37.90
N LYS A 409 31.26 -0.97 38.28
CA LYS A 409 31.41 -1.38 39.69
C LYS A 409 32.80 -1.05 40.24
N LYS A 410 33.86 -1.17 39.44
CA LYS A 410 35.22 -0.76 39.83
C LYS A 410 35.37 0.77 39.95
N MET A 411 34.66 1.55 39.15
CA MET A 411 34.63 3.02 39.28
C MET A 411 33.87 3.51 40.51
N PHE A 412 32.91 2.73 41.03
CA PHE A 412 31.99 3.15 42.08
C PHE A 412 32.11 2.38 43.41
N ASN A 413 33.02 1.40 43.54
CA ASN A 413 33.36 0.78 44.82
C ASN A 413 34.58 1.42 45.49
N TYR A 414 34.32 2.06 46.63
CA TYR A 414 35.23 2.20 47.78
C TYR A 414 35.27 0.89 48.58
#